data_AF-A0A955U718-F1
#
_entry.id   AF-A0A955U718-F1
#
_cell.length_a   1.000
_cell.length_b   1.000
_cell.length_c   1.000
_cell.angle_alpha   90.00
_cell.angle_beta   90.00
_cell.angle_gamma   90.00
#
_symmetry.space_group_name_H-M   'P 1'
#
loop_
_entity.id
_entity.type
_entity.pdbx_description
1 polymer ?
#
loop_
_entity_poly.entity_id
_entity_poly.type
_entity_poly.pdbx_seq_one_letter_code
_entity_poly.pdbx_strand_id
1 'polypeptide(L)'
;MLPSLSLLLSLSACTPTSTIDGKVVDIWGNPIEGATVMVVGGSERPLTDADGRYHLLRVDGQLEIKAGRKGYIQDHAELDVKAGELPSGPLFQLYPKPEAPGFWLVTPGKYVRLDQRLVHSVGNNLRTVRGIQSLGDAEAEVEQPKIVFHTELRQDELERIGLELHRLKFVDETQLTAVTGQTAVSVNLYVDDGEVPIDVSPLRSKTDYLVTPKEPLKPGGYAFQTQELLSPGENDRFDEIPEELRIVFAFGVR
;
A
#
# COMPACT_ATOMS: atom_id res chain seq x y z
N MET A 1 -81.22 2.62 14.48
CA MET A 1 -80.55 3.89 14.13
C MET A 1 -79.58 4.23 15.24
N LEU A 2 -78.26 4.25 14.91
CA LEU A 2 -77.01 4.74 15.57
C LEU A 2 -76.90 4.92 17.12
N PRO A 3 -75.70 4.91 17.75
CA PRO A 3 -74.34 4.99 17.17
C PRO A 3 -73.35 3.89 17.64
N SER A 4 -72.37 3.53 16.80
CA SER A 4 -70.96 3.93 16.86
C SER A 4 -70.23 3.56 18.16
N LEU A 5 -69.36 2.55 18.06
CA LEU A 5 -68.14 2.50 18.85
C LEU A 5 -67.01 1.97 17.95
N SER A 6 -66.54 2.83 17.06
CA SER A 6 -65.28 2.61 16.34
C SER A 6 -64.14 2.69 17.33
N LEU A 7 -63.67 1.54 17.80
CA LEU A 7 -62.45 1.41 18.57
C LEU A 7 -61.28 1.69 17.62
N LEU A 8 -60.80 2.94 17.61
CA LEU A 8 -59.54 3.29 16.95
C LEU A 8 -58.39 2.60 17.70
N LEU A 9 -57.98 1.44 17.21
CA LEU A 9 -56.73 0.79 17.61
C LEU A 9 -55.59 1.66 17.07
N SER A 10 -55.05 2.54 17.92
CA SER A 10 -53.89 3.36 17.59
C SER A 10 -52.67 2.44 17.59
N LEU A 11 -52.36 1.81 16.45
CA LEU A 11 -51.06 1.20 16.23
C LEU A 11 -50.04 2.34 16.27
N SER A 12 -49.40 2.51 17.43
CA SER A 12 -48.16 3.27 17.52
C SER A 12 -47.14 2.50 16.70
N ALA A 13 -47.00 2.86 15.43
CA ALA A 13 -45.86 2.45 14.62
C ALA A 13 -44.63 3.10 15.26
N CYS A 14 -43.97 2.37 16.17
CA CYS A 14 -42.62 2.68 16.54
C CYS A 14 -41.79 2.40 15.29
N THR A 15 -41.63 3.41 14.43
CA THR A 15 -40.68 3.33 13.33
C THR A 15 -39.32 3.13 13.98
N PRO A 16 -38.67 1.96 13.83
CA PRO A 16 -37.33 1.80 14.36
C PRO A 16 -36.49 2.90 13.73
N THR A 17 -35.81 3.69 14.55
CA THR A 17 -34.77 4.58 14.07
C THR A 17 -33.71 3.69 13.46
N SER A 18 -33.80 3.44 12.15
CA SER A 18 -32.87 2.57 11.46
C SER A 18 -31.50 3.22 11.52
N THR A 19 -30.50 2.46 11.95
CA THR A 19 -29.09 2.85 11.96
C THR A 19 -28.40 2.29 10.73
N ILE A 20 -27.24 2.86 10.40
CA ILE A 20 -26.27 2.26 9.49
C ILE A 20 -25.18 1.66 10.40
N ASP A 21 -25.15 0.34 10.46
CA ASP A 21 -24.22 -0.40 11.33
C ASP A 21 -23.06 -0.96 10.51
N GLY A 22 -21.84 -0.80 10.99
CA GLY A 22 -20.65 -1.33 10.31
C GLY A 22 -19.51 -1.60 11.27
N LYS A 23 -18.31 -1.82 10.71
CA LYS A 23 -17.10 -2.10 11.48
C LYS A 23 -15.89 -1.35 10.95
N VAL A 24 -14.97 -1.04 11.86
CA VAL A 24 -13.62 -0.56 11.56
C VAL A 24 -12.63 -1.56 12.13
N VAL A 25 -11.79 -2.09 11.25
CA VAL A 25 -10.69 -3.00 11.58
C VAL A 25 -9.39 -2.44 10.99
N ASP A 26 -8.25 -2.93 11.46
CA ASP A 26 -6.99 -2.73 10.75
C ASP A 26 -6.86 -3.69 9.55
N ILE A 27 -5.82 -3.51 8.75
CA ILE A 27 -5.54 -4.36 7.59
C ILE A 27 -5.21 -5.82 7.93
N TRP A 28 -4.99 -6.14 9.20
CA TRP A 28 -4.79 -7.50 9.70
C TRP A 28 -6.05 -8.09 10.32
N GLY A 29 -7.15 -7.35 10.31
CA GLY A 29 -8.46 -7.79 10.79
C GLY A 29 -8.70 -7.55 12.29
N ASN A 30 -7.80 -6.87 12.99
CA ASN A 30 -8.02 -6.54 14.40
C ASN A 30 -9.04 -5.41 14.52
N PRO A 31 -10.03 -5.49 15.43
CA PRO A 31 -10.98 -4.40 15.65
C PRO A 31 -10.27 -3.15 16.16
N ILE A 32 -10.66 -1.98 15.65
CA ILE A 32 -10.12 -0.69 16.11
C ILE A 32 -11.15 -0.04 17.03
N GLU A 33 -10.87 -0.01 18.32
CA GLU A 33 -11.69 0.72 19.31
C GLU A 33 -11.46 2.24 19.22
N GLY A 34 -12.56 2.99 19.33
CA GLY A 34 -12.58 4.44 19.35
C GLY A 34 -12.13 5.12 18.06
N ALA A 35 -12.22 4.44 16.91
CA ALA A 35 -12.16 5.09 15.62
C ALA A 35 -13.36 6.02 15.45
N THR A 36 -13.14 7.22 14.95
CA THR A 36 -14.22 8.15 14.62
C THR A 36 -14.78 7.78 13.25
N VAL A 37 -16.10 7.61 13.17
CA VAL A 37 -16.82 7.37 11.91
C VAL A 37 -17.80 8.51 11.68
N MET A 38 -17.85 9.07 10.47
CA MET A 38 -18.75 10.18 10.16
C MET A 38 -19.24 10.16 8.71
N VAL A 39 -20.47 10.65 8.50
CA VAL A 39 -20.97 11.00 7.16
C VAL A 39 -20.42 12.37 6.78
N VAL A 40 -19.88 12.53 5.57
CA VAL A 40 -19.37 13.81 5.09
C VAL A 40 -20.48 14.86 5.04
N GLY A 41 -20.21 16.03 5.63
CA GLY A 41 -21.22 17.09 5.78
C GLY A 41 -22.15 16.91 6.99
N GLY A 42 -22.11 15.74 7.65
CA GLY A 42 -22.81 15.49 8.91
C GLY A 42 -22.11 16.09 10.13
N SER A 43 -22.86 16.28 11.22
CA SER A 43 -22.35 16.77 12.51
C SER A 43 -21.91 15.65 13.45
N GLU A 44 -22.48 14.45 13.30
CA GLU A 44 -22.26 13.31 14.18
C GLU A 44 -20.89 12.66 13.94
N ARG A 45 -20.24 12.26 15.04
CA ARG A 45 -18.92 11.62 15.05
C ARG A 45 -18.86 10.49 16.08
N PRO A 46 -19.69 9.45 15.94
CA PRO A 46 -19.62 8.30 16.83
C PRO A 46 -18.23 7.66 16.83
N LEU A 47 -17.91 7.03 17.96
CA LEU A 47 -16.71 6.25 18.16
C LEU A 47 -17.05 4.76 18.05
N THR A 48 -16.14 3.98 17.49
CA THR A 48 -16.28 2.52 17.51
C THR A 48 -16.12 1.94 18.91
N ASP A 49 -16.81 0.85 19.20
CA ASP A 49 -16.66 0.08 20.43
C ASP A 49 -15.44 -0.87 20.40
N ALA A 50 -15.27 -1.67 21.45
CA ALA A 50 -14.18 -2.66 21.59
C ALA A 50 -14.19 -3.75 20.51
N ASP A 51 -15.34 -4.02 19.88
CA ASP A 51 -15.47 -4.96 18.75
C ASP A 51 -15.28 -4.25 17.39
N GLY A 52 -14.89 -2.97 17.41
CA GLY A 52 -14.72 -2.13 16.23
C GLY A 52 -16.04 -1.72 15.58
N ARG A 53 -17.20 -1.92 16.23
CA ARG A 53 -18.52 -1.62 15.65
C ARG A 53 -18.84 -0.14 15.79
N TYR A 54 -19.48 0.42 14.78
CA TYR A 54 -20.04 1.76 14.84
C TYR A 54 -21.52 1.75 14.48
N HIS A 55 -22.23 2.77 14.96
CA HIS A 55 -23.64 3.01 14.67
C HIS A 55 -23.80 4.46 14.21
N LEU A 56 -24.26 4.65 12.97
CA LEU A 56 -24.61 5.96 12.43
C LEU A 56 -26.13 6.09 12.35
N LEU A 57 -26.65 7.30 12.57
CA LEU A 57 -28.03 7.59 12.23
C LEU A 57 -28.21 7.46 10.72
N ARG A 58 -29.30 6.80 10.30
CA ARG A 58 -29.63 6.70 8.88
C ARG A 58 -29.86 8.09 8.29
N VAL A 59 -29.27 8.27 7.11
CA VAL A 59 -29.57 9.34 6.18
C VAL A 59 -29.85 8.67 4.83
N ASP A 60 -30.99 8.97 4.20
CA ASP A 60 -31.32 8.44 2.88
C ASP A 60 -30.51 9.15 1.79
N GLY A 61 -30.20 8.43 0.71
CA GLY A 61 -29.48 8.94 -0.46
C GLY A 61 -28.02 8.47 -0.51
N GLN A 62 -27.23 9.12 -1.39
CA GLN A 62 -25.81 8.83 -1.55
C GLN A 62 -24.99 9.50 -0.47
N LEU A 63 -24.22 8.71 0.27
CA LEU A 63 -23.39 9.14 1.38
C LEU A 63 -21.92 8.84 1.09
N GLU A 64 -21.03 9.78 1.43
CA GLU A 64 -19.61 9.48 1.66
C GLU A 64 -19.42 9.31 3.18
N ILE A 65 -18.91 8.17 3.61
CA ILE A 65 -18.64 7.85 5.02
C ILE A 65 -17.12 7.75 5.20
N LYS A 66 -16.60 8.39 6.25
CA LYS A 66 -15.18 8.39 6.60
C LYS A 66 -14.95 7.71 7.94
N ALA A 67 -13.91 6.91 8.03
CA ALA A 67 -13.41 6.35 9.27
C ALA A 67 -11.94 6.75 9.50
N GLY A 68 -11.61 7.14 10.73
CA GLY A 68 -10.26 7.53 11.08
C GLY A 68 -9.94 7.35 12.56
N ARG A 69 -8.69 7.04 12.85
CA ARG A 69 -8.13 6.90 14.20
C ARG A 69 -6.72 7.46 14.21
N LYS A 70 -6.33 8.15 15.28
CA LYS A 70 -4.94 8.61 15.44
C LYS A 70 -3.99 7.40 15.34
N GLY A 71 -2.95 7.52 14.52
CA GLY A 71 -2.01 6.44 14.25
C GLY A 71 -2.40 5.55 13.07
N TYR A 72 -3.53 5.83 12.39
CA TYR A 72 -3.98 5.14 11.20
C TYR A 72 -4.19 6.12 10.05
N ILE A 73 -4.06 5.60 8.84
CA ILE A 73 -4.46 6.26 7.61
C ILE A 73 -5.98 6.13 7.49
N GLN A 74 -6.66 7.26 7.27
CA GLN A 74 -8.13 7.30 7.16
C GLN A 74 -8.62 6.60 5.89
N ASP A 75 -9.85 6.10 5.92
CA ASP A 75 -10.48 5.47 4.76
C ASP A 75 -11.90 6.00 4.54
N HIS A 76 -12.34 5.98 3.29
CA HIS A 76 -13.59 6.55 2.82
C HIS A 76 -14.36 5.51 2.01
N ALA A 77 -15.68 5.46 2.19
CA ALA A 77 -16.57 4.58 1.45
C ALA A 77 -17.82 5.33 0.99
N GLU A 78 -18.29 5.01 -0.21
CA GLU A 78 -19.57 5.49 -0.73
C GLU A 78 -20.66 4.47 -0.40
N LEU A 79 -21.83 4.96 0.01
CA LEU A 79 -23.00 4.14 0.34
C LEU A 79 -24.28 4.78 -0.20
N ASP A 80 -25.04 4.05 -1.00
CA ASP A 80 -26.38 4.45 -1.46
C ASP A 80 -27.45 3.86 -0.54
N VAL A 81 -28.11 4.71 0.25
CA VAL A 81 -29.15 4.30 1.19
C VAL A 81 -30.52 4.54 0.59
N LYS A 82 -31.19 3.46 0.19
CA LYS A 82 -32.53 3.53 -0.42
C LYS A 82 -33.64 3.55 0.62
N ALA A 83 -34.67 4.35 0.34
CA ALA A 83 -35.86 4.45 1.19
C ALA A 83 -36.50 3.07 1.41
N GLY A 84 -36.78 2.73 2.67
CA GLY A 84 -37.43 1.47 3.04
C GLY A 84 -36.49 0.26 3.19
N GLU A 85 -35.21 0.37 2.84
CA GLU A 85 -34.21 -0.69 3.07
C GLU A 85 -33.51 -0.51 4.43
N LEU A 86 -33.03 -1.60 5.04
CA LEU A 86 -32.13 -1.52 6.20
C LEU A 86 -30.69 -1.43 5.69
N PRO A 87 -30.02 -0.27 5.79
CA PRO A 87 -28.68 -0.12 5.23
C PRO A 87 -27.65 -0.87 6.07
N SER A 88 -26.76 -1.61 5.39
CA SER A 88 -25.52 -2.11 5.99
C SER A 88 -24.41 -1.10 5.77
N GLY A 89 -23.72 -0.72 6.84
CA GLY A 89 -22.54 0.13 6.76
C GLY A 89 -21.33 -0.60 6.16
N PRO A 90 -20.38 0.15 5.58
CA PRO A 90 -19.12 -0.42 5.10
C PRO A 90 -18.27 -1.06 6.21
N LEU A 91 -17.43 -2.01 5.80
CA LEU A 91 -16.27 -2.45 6.57
C LEU A 91 -15.09 -1.54 6.18
N PHE A 92 -14.59 -0.76 7.13
CA PHE A 92 -13.36 0.00 6.92
C PHE A 92 -12.14 -0.82 7.35
N GLN A 93 -11.11 -0.87 6.50
CA GLN A 93 -9.83 -1.49 6.80
C GLN A 93 -8.74 -0.42 6.84
N LEU A 94 -8.41 0.07 8.04
CA LEU A 94 -7.45 1.15 8.19
C LEU A 94 -6.02 0.61 8.21
N TYR A 95 -5.16 1.18 7.38
CA TYR A 95 -3.72 0.94 7.44
C TYR A 95 -3.14 1.71 8.63
N PRO A 96 -2.40 1.08 9.56
CA PRO A 96 -1.62 1.83 10.52
C PRO A 96 -0.63 2.75 9.79
N LYS A 97 -0.41 3.94 10.32
CA LYS A 97 0.54 4.88 9.74
C LYS A 97 1.96 4.36 9.98
N PRO A 98 2.80 4.22 8.93
CA PRO A 98 4.19 3.82 9.12
C PRO A 98 4.96 4.82 10.00
N GLU A 99 5.91 4.31 10.78
CA GLU A 99 6.64 5.10 11.78
C GLU A 99 7.65 6.09 11.15
N ALA A 100 8.09 5.80 9.93
CA ALA A 100 9.08 6.60 9.20
C ALA A 100 8.91 6.44 7.68
N PRO A 101 9.45 7.37 6.87
CA PRO A 101 9.47 7.25 5.42
C PRO A 101 10.20 5.99 4.93
N GLY A 102 9.70 5.43 3.84
CA GLY A 102 10.25 4.24 3.20
C GLY A 102 9.18 3.25 2.73
N PHE A 103 9.65 2.08 2.30
CA PHE A 103 8.83 0.97 1.85
C PHE A 103 8.60 -0.02 2.99
N TRP A 104 7.34 -0.39 3.20
CA TRP A 104 6.91 -1.26 4.28
C TRP A 104 6.11 -2.41 3.70
N LEU A 105 6.71 -3.59 3.69
CA LEU A 105 6.05 -4.82 3.30
C LEU A 105 4.95 -5.16 4.31
N VAL A 106 3.76 -5.44 3.82
CA VAL A 106 2.64 -5.90 4.66
C VAL A 106 2.73 -7.41 4.83
N THR A 107 3.11 -7.85 6.03
CA THR A 107 3.17 -9.26 6.41
C THR A 107 2.02 -9.59 7.38
N PRO A 108 1.73 -10.88 7.65
CA PRO A 108 0.74 -11.24 8.65
C PRO A 108 1.03 -10.59 10.03
N GLY A 109 0.13 -9.71 10.47
CA GLY A 109 0.16 -9.05 11.78
C GLY A 109 1.15 -7.92 11.97
N LYS A 110 1.99 -7.58 10.97
CA LYS A 110 2.97 -6.48 11.10
C LYS A 110 3.46 -5.94 9.76
N TYR A 111 4.07 -4.76 9.81
CA TYR A 111 4.94 -4.28 8.75
C TYR A 111 6.37 -4.79 8.92
N VAL A 112 7.04 -4.99 7.78
CA VAL A 112 8.48 -5.21 7.71
C VAL A 112 9.06 -4.13 6.80
N ARG A 113 9.98 -3.31 7.32
CA ARG A 113 10.62 -2.26 6.53
C ARG A 113 11.59 -2.89 5.52
N LEU A 114 11.56 -2.42 4.27
CA LEU A 114 12.55 -2.83 3.29
C LEU A 114 13.88 -2.14 3.55
N ASP A 115 14.97 -2.90 3.41
CA ASP A 115 16.31 -2.38 3.62
C ASP A 115 16.75 -1.51 2.44
N GLN A 116 17.42 -0.40 2.77
CA GLN A 116 18.17 0.38 1.80
C GLN A 116 19.42 -0.39 1.40
N ARG A 117 19.62 -0.56 0.10
CA ARG A 117 20.78 -1.26 -0.47
C ARG A 117 21.49 -0.34 -1.43
N LEU A 118 22.79 -0.17 -1.19
CA LEU A 118 23.67 0.58 -2.07
C LEU A 118 23.87 -0.20 -3.36
N VAL A 119 23.71 0.46 -4.50
CA VAL A 119 24.00 -0.11 -5.81
C VAL A 119 25.49 -0.01 -6.08
N HIS A 120 26.10 -1.16 -6.28
CA HIS A 120 27.49 -1.30 -6.67
C HIS A 120 27.61 -1.46 -8.17
N SER A 121 28.73 -1.01 -8.70
CA SER A 121 29.09 -1.11 -10.10
C SER A 121 30.41 -1.87 -10.22
N VAL A 122 30.42 -2.96 -10.98
CA VAL A 122 31.60 -3.77 -11.28
C VAL A 122 31.77 -3.84 -12.78
N GLY A 123 32.93 -3.46 -13.30
CA GLY A 123 33.12 -3.42 -14.74
C GLY A 123 34.36 -2.66 -15.20
N ASN A 124 34.39 -2.42 -16.50
CA ASN A 124 35.35 -1.54 -17.16
C ASN A 124 34.63 -0.62 -18.15
N ASN A 125 35.37 0.22 -18.87
CA ASN A 125 34.82 1.18 -19.83
C ASN A 125 34.04 0.54 -21.00
N LEU A 126 34.11 -0.79 -21.19
CA LEU A 126 33.43 -1.51 -22.26
C LEU A 126 32.17 -2.24 -21.77
N ARG A 127 32.14 -2.70 -20.52
CA ARG A 127 30.99 -3.38 -19.94
C ARG A 127 30.98 -3.22 -18.41
N THR A 128 29.83 -2.80 -17.93
CA THR A 128 29.55 -2.58 -16.51
C THR A 128 28.34 -3.39 -16.08
N VAL A 129 28.42 -3.96 -14.88
CA VAL A 129 27.34 -4.67 -14.22
C VAL A 129 26.99 -3.93 -12.95
N ARG A 130 25.71 -3.64 -12.76
CA ARG A 130 25.18 -2.99 -11.55
C ARG A 130 24.32 -3.94 -10.76
N GLY A 131 24.37 -3.80 -9.45
CA GLY A 131 23.56 -4.62 -8.57
C GLY A 131 23.82 -4.35 -7.10
N ILE A 132 23.17 -5.13 -6.26
CA ILE A 132 23.27 -5.04 -4.80
C ILE A 132 23.90 -6.31 -4.24
N GLN A 133 24.63 -6.20 -3.13
CA GLN A 133 25.31 -7.35 -2.53
C GLN A 133 24.36 -8.31 -1.80
N SER A 134 23.21 -7.83 -1.35
CA SER A 134 22.24 -8.61 -0.56
C SER A 134 20.84 -8.04 -0.73
N LEU A 135 19.84 -8.93 -0.66
CA LEU A 135 18.41 -8.59 -0.65
C LEU A 135 17.93 -8.05 0.71
N GLY A 136 18.70 -8.29 1.77
CA GLY A 136 18.28 -8.02 3.15
C GLY A 136 17.32 -9.04 3.75
N ASP A 137 16.71 -8.65 4.86
CA ASP A 137 15.95 -9.57 5.73
C ASP A 137 14.44 -9.55 5.45
N ALA A 138 13.96 -8.58 4.65
CA ALA A 138 12.56 -8.45 4.32
C ALA A 138 12.12 -9.50 3.30
N GLU A 139 11.09 -10.26 3.63
CA GLU A 139 10.59 -11.35 2.79
C GLU A 139 9.07 -11.37 2.71
N ALA A 140 8.55 -11.49 1.49
CA ALA A 140 7.15 -11.71 1.21
C ALA A 140 6.82 -13.21 1.22
N GLU A 141 5.77 -13.57 1.95
CA GLU A 141 5.26 -14.94 2.06
C GLU A 141 4.15 -15.24 1.02
N VAL A 142 3.80 -14.26 0.20
CA VAL A 142 2.75 -14.35 -0.82
C VAL A 142 3.27 -13.82 -2.15
N GLU A 143 2.77 -14.38 -3.26
CA GLU A 143 3.16 -13.98 -4.61
C GLU A 143 2.65 -12.59 -5.00
N GLN A 144 1.63 -12.06 -4.33
CA GLN A 144 1.12 -10.69 -4.55
C GLN A 144 1.27 -9.85 -3.27
N PRO A 145 2.50 -9.47 -2.90
CA PRO A 145 2.72 -8.67 -1.70
C PRO A 145 2.08 -7.30 -1.84
N LYS A 146 1.57 -6.80 -0.72
CA LYS A 146 1.19 -5.40 -0.55
C LYS A 146 2.36 -4.68 0.09
N ILE A 147 2.72 -3.51 -0.44
CA ILE A 147 3.77 -2.65 0.10
C ILE A 147 3.16 -1.28 0.36
N VAL A 148 3.32 -0.75 1.58
CA VAL A 148 2.98 0.64 1.88
C VAL A 148 4.23 1.49 1.66
N PHE A 149 4.16 2.44 0.74
CA PHE A 149 5.19 3.44 0.53
C PHE A 149 4.80 4.74 1.24
N HIS A 150 5.51 5.05 2.33
CA HIS A 150 5.35 6.29 3.09
C HIS A 150 6.40 7.30 2.64
N THR A 151 5.96 8.45 2.13
CA THR A 151 6.85 9.47 1.56
C THR A 151 6.27 10.87 1.70
N GLU A 152 7.14 11.88 1.64
CA GLU A 152 6.74 13.30 1.56
C GLU A 152 6.41 13.72 0.12
N LEU A 153 6.76 12.89 -0.87
CA LEU A 153 6.46 13.13 -2.28
C LEU A 153 4.95 13.07 -2.54
N ARG A 154 4.48 14.03 -3.32
CA ARG A 154 3.12 14.05 -3.87
C ARG A 154 3.02 13.07 -5.04
N GLN A 155 1.79 12.79 -5.47
CA GLN A 155 1.56 11.81 -6.53
C GLN A 155 2.18 12.21 -7.87
N ASP A 156 2.08 13.49 -8.25
CA ASP A 156 2.70 14.03 -9.47
C ASP A 156 4.23 13.97 -9.42
N GLU A 157 4.82 14.06 -8.23
CA GLU A 157 6.26 13.91 -8.02
C GLU A 157 6.67 12.44 -8.11
N LEU A 158 5.86 11.54 -7.54
CA LEU A 158 6.07 10.09 -7.60
C LEU A 158 6.06 9.56 -9.04
N GLU A 159 5.12 10.04 -9.85
CA GLU A 159 5.04 9.70 -11.28
C GLU A 159 6.28 10.18 -12.06
N ARG A 160 6.88 11.32 -11.66
CA ARG A 160 8.07 11.88 -12.32
C ARG A 160 9.37 11.19 -11.94
N ILE A 161 9.48 10.66 -10.72
CA ILE A 161 10.71 9.96 -10.30
C ILE A 161 10.84 8.56 -10.89
N GLY A 162 9.77 8.04 -11.52
CA GLY A 162 9.78 6.73 -12.18
C GLY A 162 10.05 5.61 -11.17
N LEU A 163 9.20 5.46 -10.17
CA LEU A 163 9.30 4.33 -9.24
C LEU A 163 9.05 3.03 -10.01
N GLU A 164 10.03 2.14 -10.02
CA GLU A 164 9.99 0.86 -10.71
C GLU A 164 10.24 -0.28 -9.72
N LEU A 165 9.67 -1.46 -10.00
CA LEU A 165 10.01 -2.70 -9.31
C LEU A 165 10.75 -3.59 -10.29
N HIS A 166 11.90 -4.11 -9.90
CA HIS A 166 12.70 -5.01 -10.73
C HIS A 166 12.88 -6.36 -10.06
N ARG A 167 12.81 -7.42 -10.86
CA ARG A 167 13.28 -8.75 -10.45
C ARG A 167 14.79 -8.76 -10.46
N LEU A 168 15.40 -9.46 -9.52
CA LEU A 168 16.83 -9.61 -9.42
C LEU A 168 17.26 -11.07 -9.60
N LYS A 169 18.40 -11.26 -10.24
CA LYS A 169 19.12 -12.54 -10.29
C LYS A 169 20.51 -12.40 -9.70
N PHE A 170 20.98 -13.44 -9.02
CA PHE A 170 22.33 -13.46 -8.49
C PHE A 170 23.34 -13.84 -9.57
N VAL A 171 24.46 -13.12 -9.64
CA VAL A 171 25.55 -13.35 -10.59
C VAL A 171 26.87 -13.44 -9.83
N ASP A 172 27.47 -14.64 -9.86
CA ASP A 172 28.77 -14.92 -9.24
C ASP A 172 29.93 -14.33 -10.05
N GLU A 173 29.95 -14.59 -11.36
CA GLU A 173 31.04 -14.22 -12.26
C GLU A 173 30.51 -13.78 -13.63
N THR A 174 31.25 -12.89 -14.29
CA THR A 174 30.97 -12.45 -15.67
C THR A 174 32.25 -12.38 -16.49
N GLN A 175 32.13 -12.57 -17.81
CA GLN A 175 33.24 -12.36 -18.74
C GLN A 175 33.23 -10.90 -19.20
N LEU A 176 34.30 -10.17 -18.86
CA LEU A 176 34.52 -8.81 -19.37
C LEU A 176 35.52 -8.86 -20.52
N THR A 177 35.18 -8.19 -21.62
CA THR A 177 36.11 -7.97 -22.73
C THR A 177 37.11 -6.90 -22.30
N ALA A 178 38.40 -7.24 -22.31
CA ALA A 178 39.52 -6.32 -22.16
C ALA A 178 40.27 -6.19 -23.49
N VAL A 179 41.11 -5.16 -23.63
CA VAL A 179 41.95 -4.93 -24.82
C VAL A 179 42.88 -6.13 -25.10
N THR A 180 43.16 -6.97 -24.09
CA THR A 180 44.03 -8.15 -24.15
C THR A 180 43.29 -9.49 -24.29
N GLY A 181 41.94 -9.50 -24.34
CA GLY A 181 41.13 -10.72 -24.38
C GLY A 181 39.98 -10.73 -23.35
N GLN A 182 39.29 -11.86 -23.21
CA GLN A 182 38.24 -12.03 -22.19
C GLN A 182 38.88 -12.36 -20.84
N THR A 183 38.45 -11.67 -19.77
CA THR A 183 38.85 -11.97 -18.39
C THR A 183 37.60 -12.22 -17.56
N ALA A 184 37.58 -13.34 -16.82
CA ALA A 184 36.55 -13.62 -15.84
C ALA A 184 36.71 -12.68 -14.64
N VAL A 185 35.63 -12.00 -14.27
CA VAL A 185 35.58 -11.09 -13.12
C VAL A 185 34.48 -11.55 -12.18
N SER A 186 34.82 -11.68 -10.90
CA SER A 186 33.85 -11.98 -9.85
C SER A 186 32.98 -10.75 -9.60
N VAL A 187 31.67 -10.96 -9.67
CA VAL A 187 30.63 -9.93 -9.52
C VAL A 187 30.03 -10.04 -8.12
N ASN A 188 29.50 -11.21 -7.76
CA ASN A 188 28.78 -11.46 -6.50
C ASN A 188 27.69 -10.43 -6.19
N LEU A 189 26.87 -10.09 -7.19
CA LEU A 189 25.77 -9.13 -7.05
C LEU A 189 24.45 -9.75 -7.46
N TYR A 190 23.37 -9.29 -6.83
CA TYR A 190 22.02 -9.35 -7.36
C TYR A 190 21.85 -8.23 -8.38
N VAL A 191 21.68 -8.60 -9.64
CA VAL A 191 21.60 -7.69 -10.79
C VAL A 191 20.18 -7.71 -11.35
N ASP A 192 19.83 -6.68 -12.11
CA ASP A 192 18.54 -6.61 -12.80
C ASP A 192 18.27 -7.84 -13.69
N ASP A 193 17.06 -8.37 -13.57
CA ASP A 193 16.49 -9.45 -14.38
C ASP A 193 15.12 -9.09 -14.95
N GLY A 194 14.83 -7.79 -15.06
CA GLY A 194 13.66 -7.26 -15.74
C GLY A 194 12.67 -6.56 -14.81
N GLU A 195 12.01 -5.55 -15.38
CA GLU A 195 10.97 -4.78 -14.71
C GLU A 195 9.72 -5.65 -14.46
N VAL A 196 9.07 -5.39 -13.34
CA VAL A 196 7.79 -5.96 -12.92
C VAL A 196 6.76 -4.85 -12.88
N PRO A 197 5.67 -4.96 -13.66
CA PRO A 197 4.62 -3.96 -13.64
C PRO A 197 3.96 -3.84 -12.26
N ILE A 198 3.85 -2.61 -11.76
CA ILE A 198 3.21 -2.30 -10.48
C ILE A 198 2.04 -1.33 -10.65
N ASP A 199 1.10 -1.39 -9.71
CA ASP A 199 0.12 -0.34 -9.45
C ASP A 199 0.54 0.43 -8.19
N VAL A 200 0.41 1.76 -8.26
CA VAL A 200 0.67 2.66 -7.15
C VAL A 200 -0.58 3.48 -6.91
N SER A 201 -1.26 3.25 -5.79
CA SER A 201 -2.56 3.87 -5.48
C SER A 201 -2.49 4.65 -4.17
N PRO A 202 -2.98 5.90 -4.08
CA PRO A 202 -2.98 6.66 -2.84
C PRO A 202 -3.95 6.04 -1.80
N LEU A 203 -3.49 5.86 -0.56
CA LEU A 203 -4.31 5.35 0.56
C LEU A 203 -5.15 6.47 1.19
N ARG A 204 -5.93 7.21 0.39
CA ARG A 204 -6.74 8.37 0.85
C ARG A 204 -5.94 9.36 1.73
N SER A 205 -4.64 9.41 1.50
CA SER A 205 -3.63 10.23 2.16
C SER A 205 -2.75 10.90 1.09
N LYS A 206 -2.07 11.98 1.49
CA LYS A 206 -1.10 12.68 0.61
C LYS A 206 0.29 12.06 0.66
N THR A 207 0.56 11.22 1.65
CA THR A 207 1.91 10.74 1.98
C THR A 207 2.03 9.22 2.01
N ASP A 208 0.94 8.50 1.72
CA ASP A 208 0.88 7.05 1.88
C ASP A 208 0.26 6.43 0.64
N TYR A 209 1.01 5.53 0.03
CA TYR A 209 0.66 4.86 -1.22
C TYR A 209 0.71 3.35 -1.02
N LEU A 210 -0.26 2.64 -1.58
CA LEU A 210 -0.24 1.19 -1.70
C LEU A 210 0.40 0.84 -3.04
N VAL A 211 1.47 0.05 -2.97
CA VAL A 211 2.17 -0.49 -4.13
C VAL A 211 1.89 -1.99 -4.21
N THR A 212 1.42 -2.46 -5.36
CA THR A 212 1.11 -3.87 -5.61
C THR A 212 1.61 -4.30 -6.98
N PRO A 213 2.24 -5.48 -7.10
CA PRO A 213 2.50 -6.09 -8.40
C PRO A 213 1.21 -6.34 -9.17
N LYS A 214 1.21 -6.09 -10.48
CA LYS A 214 0.07 -6.39 -11.37
C LYS A 214 -0.08 -7.88 -11.65
N GLU A 215 0.99 -8.64 -11.46
CA GLU A 215 1.08 -10.08 -11.69
C GLU A 215 1.71 -10.77 -10.48
N PRO A 216 1.37 -12.04 -10.20
CA PRO A 216 2.04 -12.82 -9.16
C PRO A 216 3.57 -12.88 -9.37
N LEU A 217 4.31 -12.52 -8.32
CA LEU A 217 5.76 -12.61 -8.26
C LEU A 217 6.18 -14.06 -8.12
N LYS A 218 7.22 -14.44 -8.87
CA LYS A 218 7.89 -15.74 -8.71
C LYS A 218 8.83 -15.67 -7.49
N PRO A 219 9.14 -16.81 -6.85
CA PRO A 219 10.19 -16.83 -5.84
C PRO A 219 11.51 -16.24 -6.37
N GLY A 220 12.18 -15.44 -5.55
CA GLY A 220 13.39 -14.71 -5.94
C GLY A 220 13.57 -13.36 -5.23
N GLY A 221 14.56 -12.60 -5.68
CA GLY A 221 14.84 -11.25 -5.18
C GLY A 221 14.19 -10.18 -6.02
N TYR A 222 13.80 -9.09 -5.37
CA TYR A 222 13.18 -7.93 -5.99
C TYR A 222 13.72 -6.64 -5.37
N ALA A 223 13.73 -5.55 -6.13
CA ALA A 223 14.06 -4.24 -5.59
C ALA A 223 13.26 -3.12 -6.24
N PHE A 224 12.84 -2.15 -5.44
CA PHE A 224 12.35 -0.87 -5.92
C PHE A 224 13.51 0.04 -6.26
N GLN A 225 13.45 0.69 -7.42
CA GLN A 225 14.41 1.68 -7.84
C GLN A 225 13.73 2.96 -8.36
N THR A 226 14.55 3.99 -8.51
CA THR A 226 14.24 5.22 -9.26
C THR A 226 15.46 5.54 -10.09
N GLN A 227 15.32 6.30 -11.18
CA GLN A 227 16.47 6.77 -11.98
C GLN A 227 17.34 5.64 -12.57
N GLU A 228 16.74 4.49 -12.90
CA GLU A 228 17.42 3.39 -13.62
C GLU A 228 18.73 2.91 -12.96
N LEU A 229 18.80 2.94 -11.62
CA LEU A 229 20.04 2.66 -10.88
C LEU A 229 20.62 1.26 -11.13
N LEU A 230 19.78 0.25 -11.34
CA LEU A 230 20.18 -1.15 -11.58
C LEU A 230 20.40 -1.46 -13.07
N SER A 231 19.76 -0.71 -13.96
CA SER A 231 19.67 -1.02 -15.38
C SER A 231 20.21 0.16 -16.20
N PRO A 232 21.44 0.09 -16.73
CA PRO A 232 22.00 1.21 -17.48
C PRO A 232 21.22 1.49 -18.77
N GLY A 233 20.54 2.64 -18.85
CA GLY A 233 19.85 3.13 -20.04
C GLY A 233 20.76 3.82 -21.06
N GLU A 234 20.19 4.29 -22.18
CA GLU A 234 20.95 4.97 -23.25
C GLU A 234 21.61 6.29 -22.79
N ASN A 235 21.00 6.97 -21.82
CA ASN A 235 21.49 8.21 -21.22
C ASN A 235 21.89 7.98 -19.75
N ASP A 236 22.72 6.95 -19.54
CA ASP A 236 23.19 6.56 -18.22
C ASP A 236 23.98 7.67 -17.52
N ARG A 237 23.47 8.15 -16.38
CA ARG A 237 24.07 9.21 -15.55
C ARG A 237 24.44 8.73 -14.16
N PHE A 238 24.55 7.42 -13.96
CA PHE A 238 24.84 6.83 -12.66
C PHE A 238 26.07 7.40 -11.97
N ASP A 239 27.14 7.64 -12.74
CA ASP A 239 28.39 8.20 -12.19
C ASP A 239 28.24 9.65 -11.72
N GLU A 240 27.20 10.37 -12.19
CA GLU A 240 26.86 11.72 -11.73
C GLU A 240 26.01 11.72 -10.46
N ILE A 241 25.39 10.59 -10.12
CA ILE A 241 24.60 10.45 -8.88
C ILE A 241 25.58 10.24 -7.71
N PRO A 242 25.50 11.03 -6.62
CA PRO A 242 26.31 10.80 -5.43
C PRO A 242 26.13 9.37 -4.91
N GLU A 243 27.22 8.73 -4.46
CA GLU A 243 27.21 7.31 -4.07
C GLU A 243 26.15 7.04 -3.00
N GLU A 244 26.03 7.91 -2.00
CA GLU A 244 25.05 7.84 -0.94
C GLU A 244 23.58 7.93 -1.40
N LEU A 245 23.32 8.33 -2.64
CA LEU A 245 21.98 8.40 -3.24
C LEU A 245 21.69 7.24 -4.19
N ARG A 246 22.66 6.35 -4.46
CA ARG A 246 22.50 5.17 -5.33
C ARG A 246 21.83 4.03 -4.54
N ILE A 247 20.65 4.31 -4.01
CA ILE A 247 19.93 3.43 -3.10
C ILE A 247 18.74 2.79 -3.81
N VAL A 248 18.58 1.49 -3.62
CA VAL A 248 17.38 0.72 -3.95
C VAL A 248 16.81 0.09 -2.68
N PHE A 249 15.55 -0.35 -2.74
CA PHE A 249 14.87 -0.99 -1.60
C PHE A 249 14.54 -2.43 -1.94
N ALA A 250 15.25 -3.38 -1.34
CA ALA A 250 15.20 -4.79 -1.73
C ALA A 250 14.36 -5.65 -0.77
N PHE A 251 13.85 -6.75 -1.31
CA PHE A 251 13.16 -7.80 -0.55
C PHE A 251 13.22 -9.15 -1.30
N GLY A 252 13.01 -10.24 -0.57
CA GLY A 252 12.82 -11.58 -1.12
C GLY A 252 11.34 -11.95 -1.26
N VAL A 253 11.03 -12.87 -2.15
CA VAL A 253 9.74 -13.57 -2.25
C VAL A 253 10.01 -15.06 -2.12
N ARG A 254 9.27 -15.74 -1.23
CA ARG A 254 9.39 -17.18 -0.98
C ARG A 254 8.33 -17.99 -1.69
#